data_AF-L5K056-F1
#
_entry.id   AF-L5K056-F1
#
_cell.length_a   1.000
_cell.length_b   1.000
_cell.length_c   1.000
_cell.angle_alpha   90.00
_cell.angle_beta   90.00
_cell.angle_gamma   90.00
#
_symmetry.space_group_name_H-M   'P 1'
#
loop_
_entity.id
_entity.type
_entity.pdbx_description
1 polymer ?
#
loop_
_entity_poly.entity_id
_entity_poly.type
_entity_poly.pdbx_seq_one_letter_code
_entity_poly.pdbx_strand_id
1 'polypeptide(L)'
;MNKHGICVVDDFLGKETGQQIGDEVRALHDTGKFTDGQLAMVACYPGNGTGYVRHVDNPNGDGRCVTCIYYLNEGWDAKVSGGILRIFPEGKAQFADIEPKFDRLLFFWSDRRNPHEVQPAYATRYAITVWYFDADERARAKVKYLTGEKGVRVELNKPSDAIGKDV
;
A
#
# COMPACT_ATOMS: atom_id res chain seq x y z
N MET A 1 9.81 0.89 13.79
CA MET A 1 8.34 1.07 13.91
C MET A 1 7.92 2.11 14.96
N ASN A 2 8.23 1.95 16.26
CA ASN A 2 7.69 2.83 17.32
C ASN A 2 7.99 4.33 17.17
N LYS A 3 9.21 4.70 16.73
CA LYS A 3 9.61 6.12 16.59
C LYS A 3 9.06 6.80 15.34
N HIS A 4 9.04 6.08 14.21
CA HIS A 4 8.81 6.69 12.90
C HIS A 4 7.51 6.25 12.21
N GLY A 5 6.95 5.10 12.59
CA GLY A 5 5.79 4.49 11.96
C GLY A 5 6.03 3.85 10.59
N ILE A 6 7.28 3.90 10.12
CA ILE A 6 7.79 3.36 8.86
C ILE A 6 9.17 2.72 9.15
N CYS A 7 9.50 1.60 8.50
CA CYS A 7 10.78 0.91 8.60
C CYS A 7 11.16 0.30 7.25
N VAL A 8 12.37 0.55 6.76
CA VAL A 8 12.91 -0.03 5.52
C VAL A 8 14.04 -0.97 5.90
N VAL A 9 14.07 -2.15 5.31
CA VAL A 9 15.15 -3.14 5.42
C VAL A 9 15.56 -3.49 4.00
N ASP A 10 16.74 -3.06 3.58
CA ASP A 10 17.34 -3.46 2.31
C ASP A 10 18.11 -4.77 2.50
N ASP A 11 18.32 -5.51 1.40
CA ASP A 11 19.03 -6.80 1.36
C ASP A 11 18.44 -7.84 2.35
N PHE A 12 17.10 -7.96 2.36
CA PHE A 12 16.38 -8.73 3.38
C PHE A 12 16.63 -10.25 3.29
N LEU A 13 16.56 -10.84 2.08
CA LEU A 13 16.73 -12.29 1.87
C LEU A 13 18.02 -12.62 1.11
N GLY A 14 18.67 -11.62 0.52
CA GLY A 14 19.81 -11.78 -0.37
C GLY A 14 19.41 -12.08 -1.81
N LYS A 15 20.37 -11.87 -2.72
CA LYS A 15 20.17 -11.91 -4.16
C LYS A 15 19.56 -13.22 -4.69
N GLU A 16 20.06 -14.37 -4.25
CA GLU A 16 19.63 -15.67 -4.73
C GLU A 16 18.14 -15.94 -4.42
N THR A 17 17.77 -15.83 -3.14
CA THR A 17 16.38 -16.01 -2.68
C THR A 17 15.46 -14.97 -3.32
N GLY A 18 15.88 -13.70 -3.39
CA GLY A 18 15.08 -12.64 -3.99
C GLY A 18 14.80 -12.87 -5.48
N GLN A 19 15.77 -13.42 -6.22
CA GLN A 19 15.60 -13.75 -7.63
C GLN A 19 14.63 -14.92 -7.83
N GLN A 20 14.74 -15.98 -7.03
CA GLN A 20 13.81 -17.12 -7.06
C GLN A 20 12.36 -16.66 -6.83
N ILE A 21 12.12 -15.83 -5.81
CA ILE A 21 10.79 -15.25 -5.55
C ILE A 21 10.31 -14.41 -6.74
N GLY A 22 11.21 -13.61 -7.34
CA GLY A 22 10.90 -12.81 -8.52
C GLY A 22 10.49 -13.66 -9.73
N ASP A 23 11.17 -14.78 -9.96
CA ASP A 23 10.88 -15.72 -11.03
C ASP A 23 9.52 -16.39 -10.84
N GLU A 24 9.19 -16.80 -9.62
CA GLU A 24 7.86 -17.35 -9.29
C GLU A 24 6.75 -16.32 -9.52
N VAL A 25 6.95 -15.07 -9.09
CA VAL A 25 5.98 -13.97 -9.30
C VAL A 25 5.77 -13.70 -10.79
N ARG A 26 6.84 -13.68 -11.59
CA ARG A 26 6.75 -13.53 -13.05
C ARG A 26 6.05 -14.71 -13.70
N ALA A 27 6.35 -15.94 -13.30
CA ALA A 27 5.67 -17.13 -13.81
C ALA A 27 4.16 -17.12 -13.51
N LEU A 28 3.77 -16.68 -12.30
CA LEU A 28 2.35 -16.50 -11.93
C LEU A 28 1.66 -15.42 -12.79
N HIS A 29 2.37 -14.32 -13.10
CA HIS A 29 1.90 -13.28 -14.00
C HIS A 29 1.63 -13.82 -15.41
N ASP A 30 2.64 -14.47 -16.00
CA ASP A 30 2.62 -14.90 -17.39
C ASP A 30 1.60 -16.02 -17.64
N THR A 31 1.30 -16.80 -16.60
CA THR A 31 0.26 -17.84 -16.64
C THR A 31 -1.16 -17.32 -16.41
N GLY A 32 -1.33 -16.00 -16.18
CA GLY A 32 -2.64 -15.39 -15.93
C GLY A 32 -3.30 -15.87 -14.62
N LYS A 33 -2.51 -16.44 -13.71
CA LYS A 33 -2.98 -17.04 -12.44
C LYS A 33 -3.08 -16.03 -11.30
N PHE A 34 -2.87 -14.75 -11.56
CA PHE A 34 -3.14 -13.73 -10.56
C PHE A 34 -4.64 -13.65 -10.25
N THR A 35 -5.00 -14.00 -9.03
CA THR A 35 -6.27 -13.63 -8.41
C THR A 35 -5.97 -12.88 -7.11
N ASP A 36 -6.58 -11.70 -6.96
CA ASP A 36 -6.43 -10.90 -5.74
C ASP A 36 -6.88 -11.69 -4.51
N GLY A 37 -6.04 -11.75 -3.47
CA GLY A 37 -6.51 -11.99 -2.09
C GLY A 37 -6.25 -13.36 -1.44
N GLN A 38 -5.27 -14.16 -1.85
CA GLN A 38 -4.87 -15.35 -1.08
C GLN A 38 -3.55 -15.13 -0.33
N LEU A 39 -3.67 -14.73 0.95
CA LEU A 39 -2.62 -14.48 1.97
C LEU A 39 -1.58 -13.38 1.69
N ALA A 40 -1.14 -13.23 0.44
CA ALA A 40 -0.26 -12.17 -0.01
C ALA A 40 -0.88 -11.55 -1.27
N MET A 41 -1.01 -10.23 -1.29
CA MET A 41 -1.39 -9.50 -2.50
C MET A 41 -0.13 -9.30 -3.33
N VAL A 42 -0.03 -10.01 -4.46
CA VAL A 42 0.98 -9.72 -5.47
C VAL A 42 0.44 -8.61 -6.36
N ALA A 43 1.09 -7.45 -6.33
CA ALA A 43 0.73 -6.31 -7.16
C ALA A 43 1.69 -6.23 -8.37
N CYS A 44 1.11 -6.21 -9.57
CA CYS A 44 1.80 -5.90 -10.82
C CYS A 44 1.25 -4.57 -11.35
N TYR A 45 2.08 -3.54 -11.39
CA TYR A 45 1.78 -2.32 -12.15
C TYR A 45 2.49 -2.44 -13.49
N PRO A 46 1.77 -2.60 -14.62
CA PRO A 46 2.38 -2.96 -15.90
C PRO A 46 3.18 -1.83 -16.57
N GLY A 47 3.29 -0.65 -15.94
CA GLY A 47 3.88 0.54 -16.52
C GLY A 47 2.82 1.48 -17.09
N ASN A 48 3.15 2.22 -18.15
CA ASN A 48 2.24 3.14 -18.86
C ASN A 48 1.58 4.22 -17.98
N GLY A 49 2.28 4.65 -16.93
CA GLY A 49 1.78 5.65 -15.99
C GLY A 49 0.74 5.10 -15.00
N THR A 50 0.54 3.78 -14.93
CA THR A 50 -0.30 3.17 -13.89
C THR A 50 0.30 3.43 -12.51
N GLY A 51 -0.57 3.65 -11.53
CA GLY A 51 -0.19 3.93 -10.14
C GLY A 51 -1.37 3.64 -9.22
N TYR A 52 -1.31 4.13 -8.00
CA TYR A 52 -2.39 3.94 -7.04
C TYR A 52 -2.62 5.23 -6.27
N VAL A 53 -3.87 5.68 -6.27
CA VAL A 53 -4.27 6.94 -5.65
C VAL A 53 -3.99 6.95 -4.16
N ARG A 54 -3.87 8.15 -3.59
CA ARG A 54 -3.65 8.31 -2.16
C ARG A 54 -4.78 7.66 -1.36
N HIS A 55 -4.41 6.80 -0.41
CA HIS A 55 -5.35 6.06 0.43
C HIS A 55 -4.73 5.72 1.79
N VAL A 56 -5.53 5.09 2.63
CA VAL A 56 -5.13 4.48 3.91
C VAL A 56 -5.53 3.01 3.80
N ASP A 57 -4.65 2.09 4.21
CA ASP A 57 -4.93 0.66 4.11
C ASP A 57 -6.10 0.28 5.01
N ASN A 58 -6.05 0.63 6.29
CA ASN A 58 -7.09 0.35 7.28
C ASN A 58 -7.73 1.66 7.81
N PRO A 59 -8.65 2.29 7.05
CA PRO A 59 -9.27 3.54 7.48
C PRO A 59 -10.37 3.36 8.53
N ASN A 60 -10.93 2.16 8.65
CA ASN A 60 -12.20 1.90 9.33
C ASN A 60 -12.12 0.80 10.41
N GLY A 61 -10.91 0.34 10.75
CA GLY A 61 -10.68 -0.63 11.80
C GLY A 61 -11.05 -2.07 11.41
N ASP A 62 -10.55 -2.57 10.29
CA ASP A 62 -10.79 -3.95 9.83
C ASP A 62 -9.86 -5.01 10.47
N GLY A 63 -8.95 -4.54 11.34
CA GLY A 63 -7.97 -5.33 12.08
C GLY A 63 -6.55 -5.27 11.53
N ARG A 64 -6.31 -4.78 10.30
CA ARG A 64 -4.95 -4.68 9.76
C ARG A 64 -4.16 -3.60 10.51
N CYS A 65 -3.05 -3.98 11.14
CA CYS A 65 -2.25 -3.06 11.95
C CYS A 65 -0.90 -2.71 11.31
N VAL A 66 -0.24 -3.67 10.65
CA VAL A 66 1.04 -3.46 9.95
C VAL A 66 0.93 -3.93 8.51
N THR A 67 1.30 -3.05 7.59
CA THR A 67 1.50 -3.37 6.18
C THR A 67 2.97 -3.71 5.96
N CYS A 68 3.21 -4.85 5.32
CA CYS A 68 4.53 -5.37 4.98
C CYS A 68 4.62 -5.53 3.46
N ILE A 69 5.56 -4.85 2.81
CA ILE A 69 5.75 -4.89 1.36
C ILE A 69 7.15 -5.38 1.05
N TYR A 70 7.27 -6.35 0.16
CA TYR A 70 8.52 -6.83 -0.41
C TYR A 70 8.61 -6.47 -1.90
N TYR A 71 9.70 -5.85 -2.31
CA TYR A 71 9.90 -5.35 -3.67
C TYR A 71 10.87 -6.22 -4.48
N LEU A 72 10.60 -6.35 -5.78
CA LEU A 72 11.24 -7.36 -6.66
C LEU A 72 11.91 -6.76 -7.91
N ASN A 73 12.17 -5.45 -7.92
CA ASN A 73 12.52 -4.72 -9.15
C ASN A 73 14.03 -4.49 -9.26
N GLU A 74 14.75 -5.45 -9.86
CA GLU A 74 16.22 -5.39 -10.02
C GLU A 74 16.62 -4.22 -10.93
N GLY A 75 17.60 -3.42 -10.49
CA GLY A 75 18.09 -2.27 -11.26
C GLY A 75 17.10 -1.12 -11.43
N TRP A 76 16.07 -1.01 -10.59
CA TRP A 76 15.06 0.05 -10.70
C TRP A 76 15.67 1.47 -10.56
N ASP A 77 15.43 2.33 -11.53
CA ASP A 77 15.73 3.77 -11.47
C ASP A 77 14.42 4.57 -11.41
N ALA A 78 14.10 5.10 -10.23
CA ALA A 78 12.88 5.86 -10.02
C ALA A 78 12.83 7.20 -10.79
N LYS A 79 13.97 7.75 -11.22
CA LYS A 79 14.01 8.97 -12.03
C LYS A 79 13.52 8.74 -13.46
N VAL A 80 13.68 7.52 -13.96
CA VAL A 80 13.26 7.12 -15.31
C VAL A 80 11.94 6.37 -15.27
N SER A 81 11.82 5.39 -14.38
CA SER A 81 10.68 4.46 -14.32
C SER A 81 9.58 4.88 -13.35
N GLY A 82 9.79 5.92 -12.53
CA GLY A 82 8.81 6.38 -11.54
C GLY A 82 8.51 5.34 -10.47
N GLY A 83 7.22 5.10 -10.18
CA GLY A 83 6.76 3.99 -9.32
C GLY A 83 7.09 4.12 -7.82
N ILE A 84 7.47 5.31 -7.37
CA ILE A 84 7.78 5.63 -5.97
C ILE A 84 6.52 5.42 -5.12
N LEU A 85 6.66 4.74 -3.98
CA LEU A 85 5.67 4.79 -2.92
C LEU A 85 5.93 6.04 -2.07
N ARG A 86 4.98 6.98 -2.07
CA ARG A 86 5.05 8.17 -1.23
C ARG A 86 4.11 8.01 -0.02
N ILE A 87 4.69 8.07 1.18
CA ILE A 87 3.96 7.98 2.45
C ILE A 87 3.93 9.36 3.09
N PHE A 88 2.77 9.76 3.62
CA PHE A 88 2.54 11.06 4.27
C PHE A 88 2.23 10.87 5.76
N PRO A 89 3.23 10.66 6.64
CA PRO A 89 2.98 10.40 8.05
C PRO A 89 2.14 11.50 8.70
N GLU A 90 1.08 11.12 9.41
CA GLU A 90 0.20 12.06 10.09
C GLU A 90 0.98 12.93 11.10
N GLY A 91 0.64 14.22 11.15
CA GLY A 91 1.29 15.17 12.06
C GLY A 91 2.73 15.53 11.71
N LYS A 92 3.26 15.07 10.55
CA LYS A 92 4.59 15.47 10.06
C LYS A 92 4.45 16.39 8.85
N ALA A 93 5.32 17.40 8.79
CA ALA A 93 5.39 18.32 7.65
C ALA A 93 6.02 17.69 6.40
N GLN A 94 6.70 16.54 6.56
CA GLN A 94 7.45 15.86 5.50
C GLN A 94 6.79 14.53 5.13
N PHE A 95 6.96 14.14 3.87
CA PHE A 95 6.63 12.81 3.36
C PHE A 95 7.90 11.94 3.25
N ALA A 96 7.71 10.63 3.11
CA ALA A 96 8.76 9.66 2.84
C ALA A 96 8.56 9.07 1.44
N ASP A 97 9.57 9.20 0.58
CA ASP A 97 9.61 8.56 -0.73
C ASP A 97 10.41 7.27 -0.65
N ILE A 98 9.77 6.15 -0.98
CA ILE A 98 10.35 4.82 -0.95
C ILE A 98 10.40 4.26 -2.38
N GLU A 99 11.62 4.14 -2.89
CA GLU A 99 11.86 3.45 -4.16
C GLU A 99 11.57 1.94 -4.02
N PRO A 100 10.94 1.31 -5.03
CA PRO A 100 10.57 -0.11 -5.00
C PRO A 100 11.76 -1.02 -5.36
N LYS A 101 12.89 -0.83 -4.66
CA LYS A 101 14.16 -1.52 -4.94
C LYS A 101 14.05 -3.02 -4.75
N PHE A 102 14.77 -3.80 -5.56
CA PHE A 102 14.90 -5.23 -5.34
C PHE A 102 15.39 -5.59 -3.94
N ASP A 103 14.83 -6.67 -3.37
CA ASP A 103 15.14 -7.22 -2.05
C ASP A 103 14.96 -6.23 -0.88
N ARG A 104 14.13 -5.21 -1.09
CA ARG A 104 13.69 -4.29 -0.05
C ARG A 104 12.42 -4.81 0.61
N LEU A 105 12.47 -4.93 1.93
CA LEU A 105 11.32 -5.11 2.79
C LEU A 105 10.94 -3.78 3.45
N LEU A 106 9.66 -3.45 3.42
CA LEU A 106 9.09 -2.22 3.98
C LEU A 106 8.00 -2.58 4.98
N PHE A 107 8.02 -1.93 6.13
CA PHE A 107 6.94 -1.95 7.11
C PHE A 107 6.39 -0.55 7.35
N PHE A 108 5.08 -0.41 7.47
CA PHE A 108 4.43 0.80 7.98
C PHE A 108 3.10 0.46 8.68
N TRP A 109 2.64 1.33 9.59
CA TRP A 109 1.32 1.16 10.21
C TRP A 109 0.21 1.31 9.18
N SER A 110 -0.74 0.37 9.13
CA SER A 110 -1.79 0.33 8.10
C SER A 110 -2.88 1.38 8.30
N ASP A 111 -3.01 1.96 9.48
CA ASP A 111 -4.08 2.91 9.79
C ASP A 111 -3.78 4.35 9.30
N ARG A 112 -4.62 5.29 9.74
CA ARG A 112 -4.59 6.71 9.33
C ARG A 112 -3.29 7.44 9.64
N ARG A 113 -2.35 6.82 10.39
CA ARG A 113 -1.01 7.37 10.61
C ARG A 113 -0.18 7.44 9.32
N ASN A 114 -0.46 6.61 8.31
CA ASN A 114 0.32 6.55 7.07
C ASN A 114 -0.54 6.54 5.79
N PRO A 115 -1.25 7.64 5.46
CA PRO A 115 -1.78 7.83 4.12
C PRO A 115 -0.66 7.74 3.09
N HIS A 116 -0.87 7.04 1.97
CA HIS A 116 0.17 6.82 0.98
C HIS A 116 -0.39 6.63 -0.43
N GLU A 117 0.46 6.86 -1.43
CA GLU A 117 0.14 6.73 -2.85
C GLU A 117 1.29 6.07 -3.60
N VAL A 118 0.98 5.37 -4.70
CA VAL A 118 1.98 4.88 -5.64
C VAL A 118 1.98 5.82 -6.83
N GLN A 119 3.09 6.55 -6.99
CA GLN A 119 3.29 7.43 -8.14
C GLN A 119 3.27 6.64 -9.45
N PRO A 120 2.96 7.29 -10.59
CA PRO A 120 2.96 6.64 -11.90
C PRO A 120 4.24 5.83 -12.16
N ALA A 121 4.08 4.57 -12.53
CA ALA A 121 5.15 3.68 -12.96
C ALA A 121 5.17 3.60 -14.50
N TYR A 122 6.36 3.67 -15.09
CA TYR A 122 6.56 3.60 -16.55
C TYR A 122 7.33 2.35 -16.98
N ALA A 123 7.66 1.47 -16.03
CA ALA A 123 8.12 0.12 -16.25
C ALA A 123 7.29 -0.85 -15.39
N THR A 124 7.33 -2.13 -15.73
CA THR A 124 6.64 -3.17 -14.95
C THR A 124 7.21 -3.22 -13.53
N ARG A 125 6.34 -2.98 -12.54
CA ARG A 125 6.68 -2.92 -11.11
C ARG A 125 5.96 -4.02 -10.35
N TYR A 126 6.73 -4.89 -9.73
CA TYR A 126 6.26 -5.97 -8.88
C TYR A 126 6.47 -5.67 -7.39
N ALA A 127 5.48 -6.04 -6.59
CA ALA A 127 5.56 -6.04 -5.13
C ALA A 127 4.68 -7.15 -4.55
N ILE A 128 5.08 -7.69 -3.40
CA ILE A 128 4.29 -8.63 -2.61
C ILE A 128 3.90 -7.92 -1.32
N THR A 129 2.61 -7.87 -1.00
CA THR A 129 2.09 -7.22 0.21
C THR A 129 1.42 -8.23 1.13
N VAL A 130 1.76 -8.17 2.41
CA VAL A 130 1.11 -8.92 3.49
C VAL A 130 0.65 -7.91 4.55
N TRP A 131 -0.51 -8.16 5.15
CA TRP A 131 -0.99 -7.39 6.29
C TRP A 131 -1.03 -8.26 7.54
N TYR A 132 -0.40 -7.77 8.61
CA TYR A 132 -0.55 -8.36 9.94
C TYR A 132 -1.79 -7.80 10.62
N PHE A 133 -2.48 -8.66 11.37
CA PHE A 133 -3.69 -8.30 12.09
C PHE A 133 -3.40 -8.12 13.58
N ASP A 134 -3.99 -7.07 14.16
CA ASP A 134 -4.19 -6.98 15.59
C ASP A 134 -5.36 -7.90 16.00
N ALA A 135 -5.14 -8.75 17.00
CA ALA A 135 -6.10 -9.78 17.39
C ALA A 135 -7.42 -9.18 17.89
N ASP A 136 -7.35 -8.15 18.72
CA ASP A 136 -8.51 -7.54 19.36
C ASP A 136 -9.33 -6.71 18.37
N GLU A 137 -8.68 -5.89 17.56
CA GLU A 137 -9.33 -5.12 16.51
C GLU A 137 -9.96 -6.04 15.46
N ARG A 138 -9.26 -7.11 15.06
CA ARG A 138 -9.81 -8.09 14.11
C ARG A 138 -11.02 -8.82 14.69
N ALA A 139 -11.01 -9.15 15.98
CA ALA A 139 -12.15 -9.76 16.65
C ALA A 139 -13.38 -8.83 16.63
N ARG A 140 -13.20 -7.55 16.98
CA ARG A 140 -14.27 -6.53 16.90
C ARG A 140 -14.78 -6.34 15.47
N ALA A 141 -13.88 -6.29 14.49
CA ALA A 141 -14.22 -6.13 13.07
C ALA A 141 -15.10 -7.29 12.58
N LYS A 142 -14.74 -8.53 12.90
CA LYS A 142 -15.53 -9.72 12.53
C LYS A 142 -16.96 -9.65 13.05
N VAL A 143 -17.17 -9.20 14.28
CA VAL A 143 -18.51 -9.02 14.85
C VAL A 143 -19.31 -8.00 14.03
N LYS A 144 -18.72 -6.82 13.75
CA LYS A 144 -19.37 -5.75 12.97
C LYS A 144 -19.78 -6.18 11.56
N TYR A 145 -18.96 -6.99 10.88
CA TYR A 145 -19.28 -7.51 9.54
C TYR A 145 -20.36 -8.59 9.56
N LEU A 146 -20.44 -9.39 10.62
CA LEU A 146 -21.47 -10.42 10.78
C LEU A 146 -22.83 -9.84 11.19
N THR A 147 -22.85 -8.75 11.98
CA THR A 147 -24.09 -8.11 12.44
C THR A 147 -24.70 -7.15 11.41
N GLY A 148 -24.02 -6.87 10.30
CA GLY A 148 -24.56 -6.05 9.21
C GLY A 148 -24.65 -4.55 9.51
N GLU A 149 -24.10 -4.08 10.63
CA GLU A 149 -23.99 -2.65 10.97
C GLU A 149 -22.98 -1.97 10.05
N LYS A 150 -23.43 -1.60 8.84
CA LYS A 150 -22.65 -0.79 7.91
C LYS A 150 -22.22 0.48 8.63
N GLY A 151 -20.90 0.67 8.72
CA GLY A 151 -20.30 1.87 9.32
C GLY A 151 -20.94 3.12 8.74
N VAL A 152 -21.23 4.07 9.63
CA VAL A 152 -21.79 5.39 9.30
C VAL A 152 -21.00 5.99 8.13
N ARG A 153 -21.70 6.27 7.03
CA ARG A 153 -21.17 7.08 5.93
C ARG A 153 -20.88 8.47 6.51
N VAL A 154 -19.61 8.81 6.68
CA VAL A 154 -19.23 10.20 6.91
C VAL A 154 -19.35 10.88 5.55
N GLU A 155 -20.40 11.67 5.36
CA GLU A 155 -20.50 12.56 4.20
C GLU A 155 -19.39 13.61 4.31
N LEU A 156 -18.55 13.69 3.28
CA LEU A 156 -17.65 14.83 3.12
C LEU A 156 -18.53 16.05 2.89
N ASN A 157 -18.39 17.07 3.73
CA ASN A 157 -19.08 18.35 3.57
C ASN A 157 -18.91 18.84 2.13
N LYS A 158 -20.03 19.04 1.44
CA LYS A 158 -20.03 19.74 0.15
C LYS A 158 -19.58 21.19 0.40
N PRO A 159 -18.83 21.81 -0.52
CA PRO A 159 -18.60 23.24 -0.48
C PRO A 159 -19.96 23.94 -0.45
N SER A 160 -20.13 24.92 0.44
CA SER A 160 -21.34 25.72 0.51
C SER A 160 -21.52 26.50 -0.80
N ASP A 161 -22.57 26.18 -1.54
CA ASP A 161 -23.05 27.05 -2.61
C ASP A 161 -23.58 28.34 -1.97
N ALA A 162 -22.82 29.41 -2.07
CA ALA A 162 -23.33 30.75 -1.84
C ALA A 162 -24.30 31.09 -2.97
N ILE A 163 -25.60 30.84 -2.74
CA ILE A 163 -26.67 31.40 -3.56
C ILE A 163 -26.84 32.86 -3.13
N GLY A 164 -26.61 33.78 -4.08
CA GLY A 164 -26.65 35.22 -3.85
C GLY A 164 -28.04 35.84 -3.81
N LYS A 165 -28.07 37.18 -3.89
CA LYS A 165 -29.00 37.95 -4.75
C LYS A 165 -28.68 39.45 -4.69
N ASP A 166 -28.92 40.07 -5.84
CA ASP A 166 -28.83 41.47 -6.20
C ASP A 166 -29.58 42.43 -5.25
N VAL A 167 -29.03 43.63 -5.04
CA VAL A 167 -29.57 44.95 -5.50
C VAL A 167 -28.38 45.89 -5.72
#